data_AF-A0AB38EYT1-F1
#
_entry.id   AF-A0AB38EYT1-F1
#
_cell.length_a   1.000
_cell.length_b   1.000
_cell.length_c   1.000
_cell.angle_alpha   90.00
_cell.angle_beta   90.00
_cell.angle_gamma   90.00
#
_symmetry.space_group_name_H-M   'P 1'
#
loop_
_entity.id
_entity.type
_entity.pdbx_description
1 polymer ?
#
loop_
_entity_poly.entity_id
_entity_poly.type
_entity_poly.pdbx_seq_one_letter_code
_entity_poly.pdbx_strand_id
1 'polypeptide(L)'
;MASSKSLQQAIANIKIWHKGEQRAPHKPLLLLYVLAGYLNGHPRLFDYGSEIYEPLHSLLERFGPQRSQYRPDMPFWRLQGDGFWQLHNAERCSTAGSSRQPPVKELNEYHVAGGFDEQHYALVIGNKKLINTLAQQILEAHFTESIQEEIADELGFDLQQIRKQRDPLFRKNVLRAYNYQCAICGFNMRHDDTTVALEAAHIKWKQHGGPCEIPNGLALCAIHHKAFDKGSIGLDENMRVLVSDAVNGGGIVERLFWDFDGKTITLPQVRKNYPYEVFVEWHRKEVFRG
;
A
#
# COMPACT_ATOMS: atom_id res chain seq x y z
N MET A 1 -9.69 7.67 29.06
CA MET A 1 -10.99 7.32 28.45
C MET A 1 -10.78 7.21 26.95
N ALA A 2 -11.35 6.20 26.29
CA ALA A 2 -11.31 6.12 24.83
C ALA A 2 -11.97 7.37 24.21
N SER A 3 -11.34 7.94 23.20
CA SER A 3 -11.82 9.10 22.45
C SER A 3 -11.41 8.96 20.99
N SER A 4 -12.07 9.67 20.08
CA SER A 4 -11.68 9.66 18.65
C SER A 4 -10.20 10.05 18.46
N LYS A 5 -9.69 11.01 19.26
CA LYS A 5 -8.28 11.43 19.23
C LYS A 5 -7.34 10.35 19.73
N SER A 6 -7.66 9.68 20.83
CA SER A 6 -6.80 8.62 21.36
C SER A 6 -6.75 7.41 20.43
N LEU A 7 -7.86 7.09 19.74
CA LEU A 7 -7.90 6.02 18.74
C LEU A 7 -7.09 6.38 17.48
N GLN A 8 -7.24 7.60 16.95
CA GLN A 8 -6.40 8.11 15.86
C GLN A 8 -4.92 8.04 16.22
N GLN A 9 -4.56 8.44 17.44
CA GLN A 9 -3.18 8.36 17.92
C GLN A 9 -2.71 6.91 18.06
N ALA A 10 -3.54 6.01 18.56
CA ALA A 10 -3.17 4.60 18.67
C ALA A 10 -2.94 3.96 17.29
N ILE A 11 -3.80 4.28 16.32
CA ILE A 11 -3.65 3.85 14.92
C ILE A 11 -2.40 4.47 14.27
N ALA A 12 -2.09 5.74 14.54
CA ALA A 12 -0.86 6.38 14.08
C ALA A 12 0.41 5.66 14.56
N ASN A 13 0.35 5.07 15.76
CA ASN A 13 1.49 4.48 16.44
C ASN A 13 1.46 2.94 16.44
N ILE A 14 0.69 2.32 15.54
CA ILE A 14 0.70 0.86 15.43
C ILE A 14 2.12 0.34 15.27
N LYS A 15 2.48 -0.66 16.06
CA LYS A 15 3.79 -1.29 16.00
C LYS A 15 3.87 -2.14 14.74
N ILE A 16 4.56 -1.61 13.72
CA ILE A 16 4.82 -2.31 12.48
C ILE A 16 6.15 -3.06 12.61
N TRP A 17 6.17 -4.30 12.14
CA TRP A 17 7.41 -5.06 12.08
C TRP A 17 8.39 -4.38 11.11
N HIS A 18 9.63 -4.25 11.53
CA HIS A 18 10.66 -3.56 10.78
C HIS A 18 11.88 -4.46 10.60
N LYS A 19 12.34 -4.61 9.36
CA LYS A 19 13.60 -5.27 9.01
C LYS A 19 14.23 -4.52 7.84
N GLY A 20 15.24 -3.69 8.12
CA GLY A 20 15.83 -2.82 7.10
C GLY A 20 14.75 -1.94 6.46
N GLU A 21 14.72 -1.89 5.13
CA GLU A 21 13.79 -1.03 4.38
C GLU A 21 12.52 -1.75 3.91
N GLN A 22 12.22 -2.94 4.47
CA GLN A 22 11.11 -3.76 4.04
C GLN A 22 9.74 -3.17 4.42
N ARG A 23 8.79 -3.22 3.48
CA ARG A 23 7.41 -2.85 3.73
C ARG A 23 6.70 -3.97 4.49
N ALA A 24 5.87 -3.59 5.47
CA ALA A 24 5.08 -4.50 6.28
C ALA A 24 3.61 -4.03 6.39
N PRO A 25 2.80 -4.16 5.31
CA PRO A 25 1.43 -3.65 5.27
C PRO A 25 0.40 -4.52 6.00
N HIS A 26 0.83 -5.59 6.67
CA HIS A 26 -0.02 -6.57 7.35
C HIS A 26 -1.04 -5.97 8.32
N LYS A 27 -0.60 -5.16 9.29
CA LYS A 27 -1.51 -4.50 10.23
C LYS A 27 -2.35 -3.42 9.54
N PRO A 28 -1.77 -2.52 8.71
CA PRO A 28 -2.57 -1.57 7.93
C PRO A 28 -3.73 -2.20 7.15
N LEU A 29 -3.46 -3.27 6.39
CA LEU A 29 -4.48 -3.95 5.58
C LEU A 29 -5.54 -4.65 6.43
N LEU A 30 -5.15 -5.28 7.55
CA LEU A 30 -6.12 -5.86 8.49
C LEU A 30 -7.03 -4.79 9.08
N LEU A 31 -6.47 -3.65 9.49
CA LEU A 31 -7.27 -2.55 10.06
C LEU A 31 -8.23 -1.96 9.03
N LEU A 32 -7.78 -1.78 7.78
CA LEU A 32 -8.65 -1.33 6.69
C LEU A 32 -9.79 -2.32 6.45
N TYR A 33 -9.51 -3.61 6.40
CA TYR A 33 -10.54 -4.65 6.26
C TYR A 33 -11.57 -4.60 7.39
N VAL A 34 -11.11 -4.52 8.65
CA VAL A 34 -11.99 -4.47 9.83
C VAL A 34 -12.83 -3.19 9.87
N LEU A 35 -12.23 -2.04 9.53
CA LEU A 35 -12.94 -0.76 9.42
C LEU A 35 -14.03 -0.80 8.35
N ALA A 36 -13.76 -1.45 7.21
CA ALA A 36 -14.74 -1.67 6.16
C ALA A 36 -15.89 -2.57 6.64
N GLY A 37 -15.59 -3.62 7.41
CA GLY A 37 -16.61 -4.43 8.06
C GLY A 37 -17.53 -3.59 8.97
N TYR A 38 -16.96 -2.76 9.84
CA TYR A 38 -17.77 -1.87 10.70
C TYR A 38 -18.59 -0.85 9.91
N LEU A 39 -18.05 -0.32 8.80
CA LEU A 39 -18.78 0.59 7.93
C LEU A 39 -20.05 -0.06 7.36
N ASN A 40 -19.99 -1.38 7.12
CA ASN A 40 -21.07 -2.22 6.62
C ASN A 40 -21.92 -2.87 7.72
N GLY A 41 -21.77 -2.46 8.98
CA GLY A 41 -22.59 -2.93 10.09
C GLY A 41 -22.18 -4.29 10.67
N HIS A 42 -20.95 -4.73 10.40
CA HIS A 42 -20.42 -5.97 10.97
C HIS A 42 -20.39 -5.93 12.52
N PRO A 43 -20.70 -7.05 13.19
CA PRO A 43 -20.46 -7.21 14.62
C PRO A 43 -19.01 -6.90 15.04
N ARG A 44 -18.78 -6.75 16.34
CA ARG A 44 -17.48 -6.29 16.86
C ARG A 44 -16.30 -7.20 16.56
N LEU A 45 -16.50 -8.51 16.58
CA LEU A 45 -15.44 -9.51 16.49
C LEU A 45 -15.58 -10.30 15.20
N PHE A 46 -14.45 -10.53 14.53
CA PHE A 46 -14.33 -11.30 13.30
C PHE A 46 -13.61 -12.61 13.60
N ASP A 47 -14.20 -13.75 13.23
CA ASP A 47 -13.54 -15.05 13.31
C ASP A 47 -12.32 -15.10 12.40
N TYR A 48 -11.19 -15.56 12.95
CA TYR A 48 -9.95 -15.61 12.20
C TYR A 48 -10.04 -16.49 10.95
N GLY A 49 -10.58 -17.70 11.09
CA GLY A 49 -10.57 -18.71 10.05
C GLY A 49 -11.58 -18.41 8.96
N SER A 50 -12.82 -18.05 9.33
CA SER A 50 -13.89 -17.83 8.35
C SER A 50 -13.98 -16.41 7.81
N GLU A 51 -13.48 -15.40 8.54
CA GLU A 51 -13.72 -13.98 8.17
C GLU A 51 -12.44 -13.17 7.93
N ILE A 52 -11.31 -13.53 8.53
CA ILE A 52 -10.06 -12.78 8.38
C ILE A 52 -9.09 -13.41 7.37
N TYR A 53 -8.91 -14.73 7.39
CA TYR A 53 -7.80 -15.40 6.70
C TYR A 53 -7.76 -15.08 5.19
N GLU A 54 -8.80 -15.46 4.45
CA GLU A 54 -8.84 -15.31 2.99
C GLU A 54 -8.86 -13.82 2.55
N PRO A 55 -9.71 -12.93 3.13
CA PRO A 55 -9.72 -11.53 2.72
C PRO A 55 -8.39 -10.82 2.97
N LEU A 56 -7.76 -11.06 4.13
CA LEU A 56 -6.46 -10.46 4.44
C LEU A 56 -5.34 -11.07 3.60
N HIS A 57 -5.39 -12.37 3.31
CA HIS A 57 -4.44 -13.01 2.40
C HIS A 57 -4.49 -12.37 1.01
N SER A 58 -5.70 -12.21 0.44
CA SER A 58 -5.91 -11.56 -0.85
C SER A 58 -5.40 -10.11 -0.86
N LEU A 59 -5.69 -9.33 0.18
CA LEU A 59 -5.17 -7.95 0.29
C LEU A 59 -3.63 -7.91 0.38
N LEU A 60 -3.02 -8.83 1.15
CA LEU A 60 -1.57 -8.93 1.27
C LEU A 60 -0.92 -9.31 -0.05
N GLU A 61 -1.51 -10.26 -0.77
CA GLU A 61 -1.07 -10.67 -2.09
C GLU A 61 -1.16 -9.51 -3.08
N ARG A 62 -2.21 -8.68 -3.03
CA ARG A 62 -2.49 -7.61 -4.02
C ARG A 62 -1.87 -6.24 -3.71
N PHE A 63 -1.55 -5.96 -2.45
CA PHE A 63 -1.05 -4.64 -2.02
C PHE A 63 0.22 -4.71 -1.17
N GLY A 64 0.63 -5.91 -0.75
CA GLY A 64 1.90 -6.18 -0.11
C GLY A 64 3.04 -6.44 -1.09
N PRO A 65 4.29 -6.43 -0.59
CA PRO A 65 5.43 -6.97 -1.33
C PRO A 65 5.22 -8.45 -1.67
N GLN A 66 5.85 -8.91 -2.75
CA GLN A 66 5.90 -10.33 -3.06
C GLN A 66 6.73 -11.07 -1.99
N ARG A 67 6.13 -12.11 -1.40
CA ARG A 67 6.75 -12.92 -0.35
C ARG A 67 6.47 -14.39 -0.66
N SER A 68 7.35 -15.29 -0.21
CA SER A 68 7.15 -16.73 -0.34
C SER A 68 5.99 -17.26 0.50
N GLN A 69 5.61 -16.54 1.56
CA GLN A 69 4.49 -16.86 2.41
C GLN A 69 3.86 -15.58 2.97
N TYR A 70 2.54 -15.46 2.84
CA TYR A 70 1.76 -14.45 3.53
C TYR A 70 1.27 -15.00 4.88
N ARG A 71 1.31 -14.16 5.91
CA ARG A 71 1.00 -14.55 7.30
C ARG A 71 -0.13 -13.68 7.88
N PRO A 72 -1.41 -13.90 7.49
CA PRO A 72 -2.56 -13.19 8.05
C PRO A 72 -2.71 -13.36 9.58
N ASP A 73 -2.22 -14.47 10.12
CA ASP A 73 -2.19 -14.75 11.57
C ASP A 73 -1.40 -13.73 12.38
N MET A 74 -0.30 -13.24 11.80
CA MET A 74 0.63 -12.35 12.49
C MET A 74 0.00 -11.00 12.86
N PRO A 75 -0.55 -10.19 11.94
CA PRO A 75 -1.19 -8.93 12.30
C PRO A 75 -2.41 -9.16 13.21
N PHE A 76 -3.22 -10.20 12.94
CA PHE A 76 -4.41 -10.53 13.73
C PHE A 76 -4.07 -10.78 15.20
N TRP A 77 -3.04 -11.58 15.48
CA TRP A 77 -2.60 -11.84 16.84
C TRP A 77 -1.87 -10.64 17.46
N ARG A 78 -1.01 -9.95 16.69
CA ARG A 78 -0.11 -8.91 17.23
C ARG A 78 -0.80 -7.58 17.54
N LEU A 79 -1.96 -7.31 16.95
CA LEU A 79 -2.70 -6.07 17.22
C LEU A 79 -3.13 -5.93 18.70
N GLN A 80 -3.25 -7.03 19.44
CA GLN A 80 -3.56 -6.98 20.88
C GLN A 80 -2.55 -6.14 21.69
N GLY A 81 -1.32 -5.99 21.17
CA GLY A 81 -0.26 -5.19 21.80
C GLY A 81 -0.31 -3.68 21.48
N ASP A 82 -1.29 -3.23 20.69
CA ASP A 82 -1.46 -1.84 20.25
C ASP A 82 -2.58 -1.09 21.04
N GLY A 83 -3.27 -1.77 21.96
CA GLY A 83 -4.11 -1.13 22.98
C GLY A 83 -5.54 -0.78 22.57
N PHE A 84 -6.00 -1.24 21.40
CA PHE A 84 -7.38 -1.07 20.92
C PHE A 84 -7.98 -2.34 20.33
N TRP A 85 -7.26 -3.46 20.38
CA TRP A 85 -7.63 -4.73 19.76
C TRP A 85 -7.84 -5.80 20.83
N GLN A 86 -8.93 -6.55 20.74
CA GLN A 86 -9.28 -7.62 21.67
C GLN A 86 -9.43 -8.93 20.91
N LEU A 87 -8.93 -10.01 21.50
CA LEU A 87 -9.13 -11.38 21.04
C LEU A 87 -10.10 -12.11 21.97
N HIS A 88 -10.91 -12.98 21.41
CA HIS A 88 -11.83 -13.89 22.10
C HIS A 88 -11.46 -15.33 21.79
N ASN A 89 -11.60 -16.24 22.76
CA ASN A 89 -11.13 -17.63 22.74
C ASN A 89 -9.60 -17.81 22.65
N ALA A 90 -8.83 -16.72 22.67
CA ALA A 90 -7.36 -16.77 22.59
C ALA A 90 -6.71 -17.43 23.81
N GLU A 91 -7.38 -17.47 24.95
CA GLU A 91 -6.95 -18.17 26.16
C GLU A 91 -6.87 -19.70 25.99
N ARG A 92 -7.51 -20.24 24.96
CA ARG A 92 -7.48 -21.68 24.61
C ARG A 92 -6.25 -22.05 23.80
N CYS A 93 -5.57 -21.07 23.20
CA CYS A 93 -4.42 -21.32 22.34
C CYS A 93 -3.12 -21.45 23.14
N SER A 94 -2.26 -22.34 22.68
CA SER A 94 -0.89 -22.48 23.15
C SER A 94 -0.03 -21.33 22.63
N THR A 95 0.70 -20.66 23.52
CA THR A 95 1.62 -19.56 23.15
C THR A 95 3.07 -19.89 23.49
N ALA A 96 3.36 -21.18 23.65
CA ALA A 96 4.68 -21.69 23.98
C ALA A 96 5.61 -21.54 22.77
N GLY A 97 6.52 -20.56 22.83
CA GLY A 97 7.51 -20.34 21.77
C GLY A 97 8.16 -18.95 21.84
N SER A 98 9.26 -18.78 21.10
CA SER A 98 9.99 -17.51 21.03
C SER A 98 9.15 -16.38 20.42
N SER A 99 8.22 -16.70 19.53
CA SER A 99 7.28 -15.75 18.92
C SER A 99 6.12 -15.36 19.85
N ARG A 100 5.81 -16.17 20.88
CA ARG A 100 4.61 -16.05 21.73
C ARG A 100 3.30 -15.93 20.93
N GLN A 101 3.20 -16.68 19.85
CA GLN A 101 2.04 -16.72 18.96
C GLN A 101 1.57 -18.17 18.79
N PRO A 102 0.26 -18.42 18.77
CA PRO A 102 -0.26 -19.75 18.55
C PRO A 102 -0.13 -20.21 17.08
N PRO A 103 -0.13 -21.53 16.84
CA PRO A 103 -0.29 -22.09 15.50
C PRO A 103 -1.61 -21.65 14.85
N VAL A 104 -1.58 -21.43 13.54
CA VAL A 104 -2.78 -21.11 12.72
C VAL A 104 -3.90 -22.14 12.93
N LYS A 105 -3.53 -23.42 13.06
CA LYS A 105 -4.49 -24.51 13.31
C LYS A 105 -5.34 -24.26 14.56
N GLU A 106 -4.73 -23.76 15.64
CA GLU A 106 -5.44 -23.50 16.89
C GLU A 106 -6.35 -22.27 16.79
N LEU A 107 -5.95 -21.25 16.03
CA LEU A 107 -6.83 -20.11 15.76
C LEU A 107 -8.13 -20.55 15.08
N ASN A 108 -8.03 -21.50 14.15
CA ASN A 108 -9.18 -22.08 13.46
C ASN A 108 -9.98 -23.04 14.36
N GLU A 109 -9.29 -23.95 15.05
CA GLU A 109 -9.93 -24.97 15.91
C GLU A 109 -10.72 -24.35 17.06
N TYR A 110 -10.22 -23.26 17.64
CA TYR A 110 -10.87 -22.59 18.76
C TYR A 110 -11.74 -21.39 18.36
N HIS A 111 -11.97 -21.17 17.06
CA HIS A 111 -12.76 -20.05 16.55
C HIS A 111 -12.33 -18.73 17.20
N VAL A 112 -11.04 -18.44 17.12
CA VAL A 112 -10.49 -17.23 17.73
C VAL A 112 -10.98 -16.04 16.94
N ALA A 113 -11.74 -15.18 17.61
CA ALA A 113 -12.29 -13.98 17.02
C ALA A 113 -11.53 -12.74 17.50
N GLY A 114 -11.39 -11.73 16.64
CA GLY A 114 -10.63 -10.53 16.93
C GLY A 114 -11.28 -9.28 16.36
N GLY A 115 -11.10 -8.15 17.03
CA GLY A 115 -11.66 -6.89 16.60
C GLY A 115 -11.27 -5.76 17.53
N PHE A 116 -11.94 -4.62 17.40
CA PHE A 116 -11.73 -3.51 18.32
C PHE A 116 -12.27 -3.91 19.70
N ASP A 117 -11.63 -3.42 20.76
CA ASP A 117 -12.20 -3.53 22.10
C ASP A 117 -13.57 -2.81 22.18
N GLU A 118 -14.32 -3.08 23.24
CA GLU A 118 -15.69 -2.58 23.39
C GLU A 118 -15.78 -1.04 23.32
N GLN A 119 -14.81 -0.34 23.93
CA GLN A 119 -14.82 1.12 23.96
C GLN A 119 -14.56 1.71 22.58
N HIS A 120 -13.56 1.17 21.86
CA HIS A 120 -13.21 1.64 20.52
C HIS A 120 -14.23 1.23 19.46
N TYR A 121 -14.84 0.04 19.58
CA TYR A 121 -15.94 -0.36 18.72
C TYR A 121 -17.16 0.55 18.88
N ALA A 122 -17.56 0.85 20.12
CA ALA A 122 -18.67 1.75 20.42
C ALA A 122 -18.43 3.17 19.84
N LEU A 123 -17.18 3.63 19.80
CA LEU A 123 -16.82 4.91 19.19
C LEU A 123 -17.03 4.95 17.67
N VAL A 124 -16.83 3.82 16.97
CA VAL A 124 -16.83 3.79 15.49
C VAL A 124 -18.16 3.37 14.87
N ILE A 125 -18.93 2.47 15.49
CA ILE A 125 -20.14 1.89 14.86
C ILE A 125 -21.25 2.91 14.56
N GLY A 126 -21.30 4.02 15.30
CA GLY A 126 -22.23 5.13 15.05
C GLY A 126 -21.62 6.29 14.24
N ASN A 127 -20.35 6.21 13.82
CA ASN A 127 -19.60 7.35 13.29
C ASN A 127 -18.84 7.00 12.02
N LYS A 128 -19.56 6.91 10.90
CA LYS A 128 -18.98 6.64 9.57
C LYS A 128 -17.87 7.63 9.19
N LYS A 129 -18.00 8.90 9.58
CA LYS A 129 -16.99 9.92 9.34
C LYS A 129 -15.67 9.58 10.06
N LEU A 130 -15.73 9.08 11.29
CA LEU A 130 -14.55 8.62 12.00
C LEU A 130 -13.91 7.43 11.30
N ILE A 131 -14.70 6.43 10.87
CA ILE A 131 -14.18 5.28 10.11
C ILE A 131 -13.41 5.73 8.87
N ASN A 132 -14.00 6.58 8.04
CA ASN A 132 -13.33 7.11 6.84
C ASN A 132 -12.07 7.93 7.19
N THR A 133 -12.09 8.67 8.32
CA THR A 133 -10.91 9.41 8.79
C THR A 133 -9.77 8.46 9.19
N LEU A 134 -10.09 7.37 9.90
CA LEU A 134 -9.11 6.35 10.29
C LEU A 134 -8.55 5.61 9.08
N ALA A 135 -9.41 5.24 8.13
CA ALA A 135 -9.00 4.61 6.88
C ALA A 135 -8.07 5.53 6.08
N GLN A 136 -8.44 6.80 5.91
CA GLN A 136 -7.59 7.80 5.24
C GLN A 136 -6.22 7.91 5.90
N GLN A 137 -6.18 8.00 7.24
CA GLN A 137 -4.92 8.09 7.98
C GLN A 137 -4.02 6.86 7.75
N ILE A 138 -4.58 5.65 7.75
CA ILE A 138 -3.84 4.42 7.48
C ILE A 138 -3.33 4.40 6.03
N LEU A 139 -4.18 4.78 5.08
CA LEU A 139 -3.87 4.80 3.65
C LEU A 139 -2.72 5.78 3.36
N GLU A 140 -2.81 7.01 3.85
CA GLU A 140 -1.80 8.06 3.65
C GLU A 140 -0.43 7.71 4.24
N ALA A 141 -0.43 7.00 5.38
CA ALA A 141 0.79 6.62 6.08
C ALA A 141 1.54 5.45 5.43
N HIS A 142 0.86 4.58 4.67
CA HIS A 142 1.42 3.28 4.27
C HIS A 142 1.40 2.98 2.77
N PHE A 143 0.64 3.72 1.98
CA PHE A 143 0.45 3.42 0.56
C PHE A 143 0.66 4.66 -0.30
N THR A 144 1.06 4.48 -1.57
CA THR A 144 1.07 5.58 -2.54
C THR A 144 -0.35 5.96 -2.93
N GLU A 145 -0.53 7.20 -3.37
CA GLU A 145 -1.84 7.75 -3.72
C GLU A 145 -2.63 6.87 -4.70
N SER A 146 -1.99 6.31 -5.72
CA SER A 146 -2.66 5.43 -6.68
C SER A 146 -3.22 4.16 -6.03
N ILE A 147 -2.50 3.61 -5.04
CA ILE A 147 -2.90 2.44 -4.26
C ILE A 147 -3.94 2.82 -3.20
N GLN A 148 -3.87 4.03 -2.65
CA GLN A 148 -4.88 4.55 -1.73
C GLN A 148 -6.25 4.61 -2.40
N GLU A 149 -6.32 5.16 -3.62
CA GLU A 149 -7.54 5.20 -4.44
C GLU A 149 -8.10 3.78 -4.66
N GLU A 150 -7.26 2.83 -5.08
CA GLU A 150 -7.70 1.45 -5.36
C GLU A 150 -8.26 0.74 -4.11
N ILE A 151 -7.55 0.81 -2.97
CA ILE A 151 -8.00 0.16 -1.73
C ILE A 151 -9.27 0.83 -1.19
N ALA A 152 -9.37 2.16 -1.29
CA ALA A 152 -10.54 2.89 -0.81
C ALA A 152 -11.80 2.55 -1.60
N ASP A 153 -11.68 2.50 -2.93
CA ASP A 153 -12.79 2.11 -3.81
C ASP A 153 -13.24 0.68 -3.53
N GLU A 154 -12.29 -0.25 -3.37
CA GLU A 154 -12.60 -1.66 -3.10
C GLU A 154 -13.29 -1.88 -1.75
N LEU A 155 -12.81 -1.18 -0.70
CA LEU A 155 -13.33 -1.34 0.66
C LEU A 155 -14.49 -0.39 0.99
N GLY A 156 -14.91 0.44 0.04
CA GLY A 156 -16.06 1.34 0.16
C GLY A 156 -15.83 2.56 1.05
N PHE A 157 -14.59 3.02 1.19
CA PHE A 157 -14.27 4.22 1.97
C PHE A 157 -14.54 5.50 1.18
N ASP A 158 -15.25 6.43 1.80
CA ASP A 158 -15.46 7.77 1.24
C ASP A 158 -14.34 8.70 1.72
N LEU A 159 -13.30 8.82 0.90
CA LEU A 159 -12.16 9.71 1.14
C LEU A 159 -12.49 11.13 0.69
N GLN A 160 -13.40 11.80 1.40
CA GLN A 160 -13.91 13.15 1.10
C GLN A 160 -12.82 14.24 1.00
N GLN A 161 -11.57 13.94 1.35
CA GLN A 161 -10.47 14.91 1.41
C GLN A 161 -9.11 14.35 0.98
N ILE A 162 -9.00 13.52 -0.06
CA ILE A 162 -7.70 13.41 -0.75
C ILE A 162 -7.46 14.72 -1.50
N ARG A 163 -7.10 15.78 -0.77
CA ARG A 163 -6.30 16.84 -1.37
C ARG A 163 -4.99 16.16 -1.71
N LYS A 164 -4.72 15.99 -3.00
CA LYS A 164 -3.41 15.58 -3.52
C LYS A 164 -2.36 16.53 -2.93
N GLN A 165 -1.83 16.24 -1.74
CA GLN A 165 -0.69 16.96 -1.16
C GLN A 165 0.58 16.43 -1.85
N ARG A 166 0.56 16.51 -3.18
CA ARG A 166 1.76 16.35 -3.98
C ARG A 166 2.57 17.60 -3.78
N ASP A 167 3.85 17.44 -3.46
CA ASP A 167 4.78 18.55 -3.46
C ASP A 167 4.81 19.14 -4.90
N PRO A 168 4.28 20.36 -5.10
CA PRO A 168 4.18 20.93 -6.44
C PRO A 168 5.56 21.17 -7.04
N LEU A 169 6.58 21.40 -6.21
CA LEU A 169 7.96 21.59 -6.65
C LEU A 169 8.57 20.27 -7.11
N PHE A 170 8.39 19.18 -6.36
CA PHE A 170 8.83 17.85 -6.78
C PHE A 170 8.27 17.50 -8.16
N ARG A 171 6.94 17.62 -8.31
CA ARG A 171 6.27 17.36 -9.58
C ARG A 171 6.85 18.19 -10.71
N LYS A 172 6.95 19.51 -10.52
CA LYS A 172 7.47 20.43 -11.53
C LYS A 172 8.90 20.08 -11.93
N ASN A 173 9.75 19.77 -10.96
CA ASN A 173 11.17 19.47 -11.19
C ASN A 173 11.37 18.15 -11.93
N VAL A 174 10.64 17.10 -11.54
CA VAL A 174 10.68 15.80 -12.22
C VAL A 174 10.19 15.94 -13.66
N LEU A 175 9.01 16.51 -13.88
CA LEU A 175 8.48 16.67 -15.24
C LEU A 175 9.43 17.46 -16.14
N ARG A 176 10.03 18.54 -15.62
CA ARG A 176 11.02 19.32 -16.36
C ARG A 176 12.28 18.50 -16.69
N ALA A 177 12.78 17.69 -15.76
CA ALA A 177 13.97 16.86 -15.97
C ALA A 177 13.80 15.84 -17.10
N TYR A 178 12.58 15.34 -17.28
CA TYR A 178 12.20 14.41 -18.36
C TYR A 178 11.57 15.13 -19.56
N ASN A 179 11.73 16.44 -19.72
CA ASN A 179 11.17 17.22 -20.83
C ASN A 179 9.65 17.03 -21.06
N TYR A 180 8.89 16.92 -19.97
CA TYR A 180 7.43 16.75 -19.97
C TYR A 180 6.93 15.57 -20.83
N GLN A 181 7.66 14.46 -20.82
CA GLN A 181 7.24 13.20 -21.43
C GLN A 181 7.37 12.03 -20.47
N CYS A 182 6.57 10.99 -20.69
CA CYS A 182 6.69 9.74 -19.97
C CYS A 182 8.05 9.08 -20.28
N ALA A 183 8.78 8.70 -19.23
CA ALA A 183 10.08 8.04 -19.34
C ALA A 183 10.00 6.69 -20.06
N ILE A 184 8.85 6.01 -20.03
CA ILE A 184 8.65 4.70 -20.65
C ILE A 184 8.19 4.84 -22.11
N CYS A 185 7.01 5.43 -22.33
CA CYS A 185 6.39 5.45 -23.66
C CYS A 185 6.53 6.77 -24.43
N GLY A 186 7.15 7.80 -23.86
CA GLY A 186 7.28 9.11 -24.51
C GLY A 186 5.99 9.93 -24.56
N PHE A 187 4.88 9.47 -23.98
CA PHE A 187 3.62 10.20 -23.94
C PHE A 187 3.81 11.62 -23.36
N ASN A 188 3.39 12.63 -24.12
CA ASN A 188 3.64 14.05 -23.84
C ASN A 188 2.45 14.94 -24.22
N MET A 189 1.23 14.41 -24.12
CA MET A 189 0.01 15.13 -24.52
C MET A 189 -0.17 16.43 -23.72
N ARG A 190 -0.53 17.49 -24.44
CA ARG A 190 -0.85 18.80 -23.86
C ARG A 190 -2.24 19.26 -24.33
N HIS A 191 -2.93 19.96 -23.45
CA HIS A 191 -4.11 20.76 -23.79
C HIS A 191 -3.72 22.21 -23.50
N ASP A 192 -3.52 22.96 -24.59
CA ASP A 192 -2.89 24.28 -24.57
C ASP A 192 -1.52 24.27 -23.86
N ASP A 193 -1.37 25.06 -22.81
CA ASP A 193 -0.14 25.15 -22.03
C ASP A 193 -0.04 24.07 -20.94
N THR A 194 -1.11 23.31 -20.68
CA THR A 194 -1.17 22.32 -19.60
C THR A 194 -0.83 20.90 -20.07
N THR A 195 -0.06 20.15 -19.29
CA THR A 195 0.19 18.73 -19.53
C THR A 195 -0.99 17.89 -19.07
N VAL A 196 -1.42 16.94 -19.91
CA VAL A 196 -2.52 16.01 -19.60
C VAL A 196 -1.92 14.66 -19.21
N ALA A 197 -2.48 14.02 -18.17
CA ALA A 197 -2.18 12.63 -17.78
C ALA A 197 -0.69 12.28 -17.59
N LEU A 198 0.16 13.27 -17.25
CA LEU A 198 1.57 13.08 -16.92
C LEU A 198 1.80 13.33 -15.44
N GLU A 199 2.47 12.42 -14.75
CA GLU A 199 2.62 12.36 -13.30
C GLU A 199 4.10 12.24 -12.89
N ALA A 200 4.41 12.63 -11.65
CA ALA A 200 5.74 12.42 -11.07
C ALA A 200 5.62 11.27 -10.07
N ALA A 201 6.10 10.11 -10.46
CA ALA A 201 6.12 8.90 -9.66
C ALA A 201 7.37 8.88 -8.77
N HIS A 202 7.23 8.41 -7.54
CA HIS A 202 8.39 8.12 -6.70
C HIS A 202 8.88 6.71 -6.99
N ILE A 203 10.19 6.53 -7.18
CA ILE A 203 10.79 5.20 -7.32
C ILE A 203 10.71 4.48 -5.97
N LYS A 204 11.33 5.06 -4.94
CA LYS A 204 11.12 4.70 -3.54
C LYS A 204 9.97 5.50 -2.96
N TRP A 205 8.97 4.80 -2.42
CA TRP A 205 7.76 5.44 -1.90
C TRP A 205 8.07 6.42 -0.77
N LYS A 206 7.40 7.58 -0.80
CA LYS A 206 7.52 8.61 0.23
C LYS A 206 7.17 8.08 1.64
N GLN A 207 6.13 7.25 1.72
CA GLN A 207 5.69 6.56 2.95
C GLN A 207 6.78 5.66 3.57
N HIS A 208 7.80 5.30 2.79
CA HIS A 208 8.91 4.45 3.20
C HIS A 208 10.26 5.18 3.11
N GLY A 209 10.26 6.51 3.25
CA GLY A 209 11.48 7.32 3.34
C GLY A 209 12.09 7.71 1.99
N GLY A 210 11.37 7.55 0.89
CA GLY A 210 11.80 8.08 -0.41
C GLY A 210 11.80 9.61 -0.45
N PRO A 211 12.89 10.27 -0.84
CA PRO A 211 12.97 11.73 -0.86
C PRO A 211 12.21 12.33 -2.05
N CYS A 212 11.74 13.57 -1.90
CA CYS A 212 11.14 14.36 -2.97
C CYS A 212 12.22 15.00 -3.87
N GLU A 213 13.10 14.20 -4.47
CA GLU A 213 14.21 14.65 -5.31
C GLU A 213 14.18 14.01 -6.69
N ILE A 214 14.74 14.69 -7.70
CA ILE A 214 14.72 14.24 -9.10
C ILE A 214 15.28 12.81 -9.27
N PRO A 215 16.40 12.42 -8.61
CA PRO A 215 16.90 11.05 -8.68
C PRO A 215 15.99 9.96 -8.08
N ASN A 216 14.98 10.33 -7.30
CA ASN A 216 13.92 9.42 -6.83
C ASN A 216 12.62 9.56 -7.65
N GLY A 217 12.65 10.33 -8.74
CA GLY A 217 11.48 10.69 -9.53
C GLY A 217 11.51 10.14 -10.95
N LEU A 218 10.38 9.64 -11.41
CA LEU A 218 10.11 9.32 -12.82
C LEU A 218 8.94 10.18 -13.32
N ALA A 219 9.08 10.78 -14.50
CA ALA A 219 7.91 11.32 -15.19
C ALA A 219 7.19 10.16 -15.91
N LEU A 220 5.97 9.82 -15.50
CA LEU A 220 5.21 8.70 -16.08
C LEU A 220 3.83 9.16 -16.52
N CYS A 221 3.29 8.59 -17.60
CA CYS A 221 1.87 8.80 -17.89
C CYS A 221 1.02 8.12 -16.80
N ALA A 222 -0.24 8.52 -16.65
CA ALA A 222 -1.12 8.01 -15.60
C ALA A 222 -1.23 6.47 -15.59
N ILE A 223 -1.19 5.83 -16.77
CA ILE A 223 -1.23 4.37 -16.89
C ILE A 223 0.06 3.74 -16.36
N HIS A 224 1.23 4.19 -16.84
CA HIS A 224 2.52 3.68 -16.39
C HIS A 224 2.77 3.97 -14.91
N HIS A 225 2.33 5.12 -14.41
CA HIS A 225 2.45 5.44 -12.99
C HIS A 225 1.67 4.45 -12.12
N LYS A 226 0.39 4.19 -12.45
CA LYS A 226 -0.42 3.20 -11.73
C LYS A 226 0.19 1.80 -11.81
N ALA A 227 0.66 1.38 -12.99
CA ALA A 227 1.32 0.09 -13.16
C ALA A 227 2.62 -0.03 -12.36
N PHE A 228 3.40 1.04 -12.28
CA PHE A 228 4.67 1.08 -11.54
C PHE A 228 4.46 1.03 -10.01
N ASP A 229 3.47 1.77 -9.50
CA ASP A 229 3.07 1.71 -8.09
C ASP A 229 2.46 0.35 -7.72
N LYS A 230 1.74 -0.29 -8.64
CA LYS A 230 1.18 -1.63 -8.43
C LYS A 230 2.24 -2.74 -8.46
N GLY A 231 3.41 -2.46 -9.03
CA GLY A 231 4.45 -3.45 -9.25
C GLY A 231 4.26 -4.31 -10.51
N SER A 232 3.32 -3.95 -11.38
CA SER A 232 3.14 -4.58 -12.69
C SER A 232 4.33 -4.31 -13.62
N ILE A 233 5.03 -3.19 -13.39
CA ILE A 233 6.27 -2.85 -14.06
C ILE A 233 7.31 -2.36 -13.05
N GLY A 234 8.58 -2.55 -13.36
CA GLY A 234 9.73 -2.13 -12.57
C GLY A 234 10.90 -1.70 -13.46
N LEU A 235 12.06 -1.49 -12.85
CA LEU A 235 13.32 -1.22 -13.56
C LEU A 235 14.42 -2.15 -13.06
N ASP A 236 15.32 -2.55 -13.97
CA ASP A 236 16.57 -3.24 -13.62
C ASP A 236 17.70 -2.24 -13.31
N GLU A 237 18.89 -2.75 -12.96
CA GLU A 237 20.10 -1.95 -12.69
C GLU A 237 20.59 -1.14 -13.90
N ASN A 238 20.17 -1.50 -15.12
CA ASN A 238 20.50 -0.82 -16.36
C ASN A 238 19.38 0.14 -16.81
N MET A 239 18.41 0.44 -15.95
CA MET A 239 17.25 1.29 -16.23
C MET A 239 16.38 0.75 -17.37
N ARG A 240 16.38 -0.56 -17.58
CA ARG A 240 15.46 -1.24 -18.50
C ARG A 240 14.15 -1.54 -17.80
N VAL A 241 13.05 -1.37 -18.52
CA VAL A 241 11.72 -1.74 -18.03
C VAL A 241 11.67 -3.25 -17.82
N LEU A 242 11.13 -3.65 -16.68
CA LEU A 242 10.75 -5.03 -16.38
C LEU A 242 9.23 -5.09 -16.34
N VAL A 243 8.64 -6.06 -17.02
CA VAL A 243 7.20 -6.35 -16.92
C VAL A 243 6.98 -7.60 -16.09
N SER A 244 6.05 -7.55 -15.14
CA SER A 244 5.67 -8.69 -14.31
C SER A 244 5.02 -9.79 -15.15
N ASP A 245 5.38 -11.06 -14.89
CA ASP A 245 4.75 -12.24 -15.53
C ASP A 245 3.24 -12.35 -15.24
N ALA A 246 2.76 -11.68 -14.19
CA ALA A 246 1.34 -11.64 -13.85
C ALA A 246 0.54 -10.68 -14.76
N VAL A 247 1.22 -9.81 -15.54
CA VAL A 247 0.56 -8.92 -16.49
C VAL A 247 -0.05 -9.75 -17.62
N ASN A 248 -1.36 -9.64 -17.76
CA ASN A 248 -2.15 -10.32 -18.77
C ASN A 248 -2.99 -9.31 -19.56
N GLY A 249 -3.48 -9.74 -20.73
CA GLY A 249 -4.30 -8.92 -21.62
C GLY A 249 -3.92 -9.12 -23.09
N GLY A 250 -4.30 -8.16 -23.94
CA GLY A 250 -3.96 -8.16 -25.36
C GLY A 250 -4.19 -6.79 -25.99
N GLY A 251 -3.82 -6.66 -27.27
CA GLY A 251 -4.05 -5.44 -28.07
C GLY A 251 -3.29 -4.23 -27.52
N ILE A 252 -3.97 -3.40 -26.72
CA ILE A 252 -3.35 -2.20 -26.16
C ILE A 252 -2.34 -2.52 -25.04
N VAL A 253 -2.51 -3.63 -24.32
CA VAL A 253 -1.60 -4.05 -23.25
C VAL A 253 -0.21 -4.34 -23.82
N GLU A 254 -0.15 -5.03 -24.95
CA GLU A 254 1.11 -5.29 -25.67
C GLU A 254 1.84 -3.99 -25.98
N ARG A 255 1.14 -3.02 -26.58
CA ARG A 255 1.71 -1.72 -26.94
C ARG A 255 2.08 -0.84 -25.77
N LEU A 256 1.40 -0.97 -24.63
CA LEU A 256 1.66 -0.17 -23.45
C LEU A 256 2.73 -0.77 -22.54
N PHE A 257 2.93 -2.09 -22.55
CA PHE A 257 3.79 -2.77 -21.60
C PHE A 257 4.82 -3.69 -22.28
N TRP A 258 4.38 -4.72 -23.00
CA TRP A 258 5.30 -5.72 -23.55
C TRP A 258 6.23 -5.17 -24.63
N ASP A 259 5.78 -4.21 -25.42
CA ASP A 259 6.64 -3.49 -26.37
C ASP A 259 7.78 -2.72 -25.68
N PHE A 260 7.67 -2.44 -24.37
CA PHE A 260 8.69 -1.75 -23.60
C PHE A 260 9.54 -2.67 -22.75
N ASP A 261 9.19 -3.96 -22.61
CA ASP A 261 9.95 -4.90 -21.80
C ASP A 261 11.40 -5.03 -22.28
N GLY A 262 12.34 -4.94 -21.35
CA GLY A 262 13.78 -4.93 -21.64
C GLY A 262 14.33 -3.66 -22.32
N LYS A 263 13.49 -2.66 -22.65
CA LYS A 263 13.93 -1.37 -23.23
C LYS A 263 14.34 -0.40 -22.13
N THR A 264 15.43 0.34 -22.38
CA THR A 264 15.88 1.41 -21.48
C THR A 264 14.90 2.57 -21.50
N ILE A 265 14.55 3.09 -20.32
CA ILE A 265 13.72 4.29 -20.21
C ILE A 265 14.47 5.51 -20.75
N THR A 266 13.72 6.54 -21.14
CA THR A 266 14.29 7.85 -21.39
C THR A 266 14.78 8.45 -20.07
N LEU A 267 16.08 8.71 -19.99
CA LEU A 267 16.70 9.34 -18.83
C LEU A 267 16.69 10.87 -18.95
N PRO A 268 16.79 11.61 -17.83
CA PRO A 268 16.95 13.06 -17.87
C PRO A 268 18.15 13.50 -18.71
N GLN A 269 18.17 14.74 -19.22
CA GLN A 269 19.32 15.22 -19.98
C GLN A 269 20.59 15.39 -19.11
N VAL A 270 20.41 15.72 -17.83
CA VAL A 270 21.50 15.96 -16.89
C VAL A 270 21.78 14.70 -16.10
N ARG A 271 23.00 14.14 -16.20
CA ARG A 271 23.40 12.89 -15.54
C ARG A 271 23.17 12.86 -14.02
N LYS A 272 23.39 13.99 -13.33
CA LYS A 272 23.16 14.10 -11.88
C LYS A 272 21.69 13.87 -11.47
N ASN A 273 20.76 13.96 -12.43
CA ASN A 273 19.33 13.78 -12.21
C ASN A 273 18.88 12.34 -12.51
N TYR A 274 19.80 11.44 -12.91
CA TYR A 274 19.42 10.06 -13.21
C TYR A 274 18.85 9.38 -11.96
N PRO A 275 17.93 8.43 -12.15
CA PRO A 275 17.49 7.57 -11.05
C PRO A 275 18.68 6.97 -10.29
N TYR A 276 18.67 7.10 -8.96
CA TYR A 276 19.69 6.42 -8.16
C TYR A 276 19.36 4.94 -8.02
N GLU A 277 20.40 4.11 -8.20
CA GLU A 277 20.30 2.65 -8.17
C GLU A 277 19.67 2.14 -6.87
N VAL A 278 19.99 2.74 -5.72
CA VAL A 278 19.42 2.36 -4.42
C VAL A 278 17.88 2.45 -4.38
N PHE A 279 17.27 3.42 -5.08
CA PHE A 279 15.81 3.54 -5.12
C PHE A 279 15.21 2.50 -6.06
N VAL A 280 15.86 2.24 -7.20
CA VAL A 280 15.45 1.21 -8.15
C VAL A 280 15.53 -0.18 -7.50
N GLU A 281 16.61 -0.46 -6.78
CA GLU A 281 16.79 -1.70 -6.03
C GLU A 281 15.70 -1.87 -4.96
N TRP A 282 15.37 -0.80 -4.22
CA TRP A 282 14.28 -0.82 -3.27
C TRP A 282 12.93 -1.13 -3.95
N HIS A 283 12.62 -0.46 -5.06
CA HIS A 283 11.36 -0.68 -5.79
C HIS A 283 11.26 -2.12 -6.29
N ARG A 284 12.34 -2.65 -6.86
CA ARG A 284 12.42 -4.03 -7.34
C ARG A 284 12.17 -5.06 -6.24
N LYS A 285 12.61 -4.79 -5.00
CA LYS A 285 12.43 -5.70 -3.86
C LYS A 285 11.08 -5.57 -3.16
N GLU A 286 10.53 -4.36 -3.11
CA GLU A 286 9.41 -4.03 -2.23
C GLU A 286 8.12 -3.66 -2.95
N VAL A 287 8.15 -3.45 -4.27
CA VAL A 287 6.99 -3.05 -5.08
C VAL A 287 6.81 -3.95 -6.29
N PHE A 288 7.85 -4.13 -7.12
CA PHE A 288 7.80 -4.95 -8.33
C PHE A 288 7.39 -6.40 -8.02
N ARG A 289 6.62 -7.00 -8.93
CA ARG A 289 6.01 -8.32 -8.77
C ARG A 289 6.45 -9.29 -9.87
N GLY A 290 7.72 -9.67 -9.91
CA GLY A 290 8.26 -10.59 -10.92
C GLY A 290 9.16 -11.65 -10.34
#